data_AF-A0A7X3SML9-F1
#
_entry.id   AF-A0A7X3SML9-F1
#
_cell.length_a   1.000
_cell.length_b   1.000
_cell.length_c   1.000
_cell.angle_alpha   90.00
_cell.angle_beta   90.00
_cell.angle_gamma   90.00
#
_symmetry.space_group_name_H-M   'P 1'
#
loop_
_entity.id
_entity.type
_entity.pdbx_description
1 polymer ?
#
loop_
_entity_poly.entity_id
_entity_poly.type
_entity_poly.pdbx_seq_one_letter_code
_entity_poly.pdbx_strand_id
1 'polypeptide(L)'
;MERLRTLWEFLRTSFWFVPSLMAAGAVGLVALTIWVERSMTAASPSIPWFLYVGEPADAETVLSTILSSMITMATLVFSITMVVLTLAASQFGPRLIRSFMANPQTQVVLGTFVMTIVYCLLVLPVVGSREGSGKLPYASVSIALALTILSIGLLVLFLHILARSIVSETVIERVGNELDELLDELAPLDATGPTEVPTQQLLPADFEQRAAFFGSQEPGYVQAIQFERLVAIAEKAEALIVLYFRAGHYVVPGSREFAVYPGERLNKELRAEIQDAILTGVHRTPVQDPDFSLRHLDEIADRALSAAVNDPYTAVAVIDRLSASLCKLMSRALPAGVFRGRDGALRLACTQPTYGGLIEAGFNQIRQNGAGMPIIVLHLLEAIERVGEHVRLPVQHEALAEQARVIMEAARSRVRDEFDRQRIEERYATVQQALDRAATVMGGSGRAGRVPSTVPAP
;
A
#
# COMPACT_ATOMS: atom_id res chain seq x y z
N MET A 1 -11.07 -12.00 9.67
CA MET A 1 -10.61 -11.76 8.27
C MET A 1 -9.40 -10.84 8.21
N GLU A 2 -9.34 -9.78 9.01
CA GLU A 2 -8.23 -8.82 9.01
C GLU A 2 -6.86 -9.42 9.35
N ARG A 3 -6.78 -10.35 10.33
CA ARG A 3 -5.54 -11.10 10.62
C ARG A 3 -5.06 -11.97 9.45
N LEU A 4 -6.00 -12.54 8.68
CA LEU A 4 -5.63 -13.27 7.46
C LEU A 4 -5.17 -12.31 6.37
N ARG A 5 -5.79 -11.13 6.24
CA ARG A 5 -5.35 -10.11 5.29
C ARG A 5 -3.94 -9.61 5.62
N THR A 6 -3.64 -9.34 6.89
CA THR A 6 -2.30 -8.89 7.29
C THR A 6 -1.25 -10.00 7.17
N LEU A 7 -1.59 -11.23 7.52
CA LEU A 7 -0.68 -12.37 7.30
C LEU A 7 -0.48 -12.66 5.81
N TRP A 8 -1.54 -12.58 5.00
CA TRP A 8 -1.47 -12.72 3.55
C TRP A 8 -0.63 -11.62 2.93
N GLU A 9 -0.77 -10.37 3.39
CA GLU A 9 0.06 -9.25 2.94
C GLU A 9 1.52 -9.47 3.31
N PHE A 10 1.81 -9.96 4.53
CA PHE A 10 3.16 -10.33 4.94
C PHE A 10 3.76 -11.46 4.08
N LEU A 11 2.98 -12.50 3.76
CA LEU A 11 3.41 -13.62 2.92
C LEU A 11 3.61 -13.20 1.46
N ARG A 12 2.69 -12.41 0.90
CA ARG A 12 2.76 -11.88 -0.46
C ARG A 12 3.93 -10.91 -0.65
N THR A 13 4.26 -10.14 0.39
CA THR A 13 5.41 -9.22 0.38
C THR A 13 6.75 -9.94 0.59
N SER A 14 6.74 -11.24 0.88
CA SER A 14 7.96 -12.05 0.99
C SER A 14 8.52 -12.42 -0.39
N PHE A 15 9.76 -12.03 -0.63
CA PHE A 15 10.47 -12.28 -1.89
C PHE A 15 10.62 -13.77 -2.24
N TRP A 16 10.70 -14.64 -1.23
CA TRP A 16 11.00 -16.07 -1.42
C TRP A 16 9.76 -16.96 -1.49
N PHE A 17 8.57 -16.44 -1.23
CA PHE A 17 7.37 -17.26 -1.10
C PHE A 17 7.03 -17.98 -2.42
N VAL A 18 6.87 -17.25 -3.52
CA VAL A 18 6.57 -17.83 -4.84
C VAL A 18 7.73 -18.69 -5.39
N PRO A 19 9.02 -18.27 -5.34
CA PRO A 19 10.12 -19.14 -5.75
C PRO A 19 10.17 -20.47 -5.00
N SER A 20 9.92 -20.46 -3.69
CA SER A 20 9.90 -21.70 -2.88
C SER A 20 8.76 -22.62 -3.28
N LEU A 21 7.59 -22.06 -3.59
CA LEU A 21 6.43 -22.82 -4.07
C LEU A 21 6.69 -23.44 -5.45
N MET A 22 7.32 -22.70 -6.36
CA MET A 22 7.70 -23.21 -7.69
C MET A 22 8.77 -24.29 -7.60
N ALA A 23 9.75 -24.14 -6.70
CA ALA A 23 10.74 -25.17 -6.41
C ALA A 23 10.09 -26.46 -5.88
N ALA A 24 9.10 -26.35 -4.99
CA ALA A 24 8.30 -27.50 -4.56
C ALA A 24 7.51 -28.11 -5.73
N GLY A 25 6.98 -27.28 -6.63
CA GLY A 25 6.33 -27.71 -7.87
C GLY A 25 7.25 -28.53 -8.79
N ALA A 26 8.57 -28.27 -8.78
CA ALA A 26 9.54 -29.06 -9.54
C ALA A 26 9.51 -30.55 -9.13
N VAL A 27 9.30 -30.85 -7.85
CA VAL A 27 9.19 -32.24 -7.36
C VAL A 27 7.99 -32.95 -8.00
N GLY A 28 6.85 -32.26 -8.07
CA GLY A 28 5.65 -32.76 -8.75
C GLY A 28 5.88 -32.96 -10.24
N LEU A 29 6.60 -32.03 -10.89
CA LEU A 29 6.94 -32.13 -12.30
C LEU A 29 7.85 -33.34 -12.59
N VAL A 30 8.85 -33.61 -11.75
CA VAL A 30 9.71 -34.79 -11.85
C VAL A 30 8.91 -36.09 -11.68
N ALA A 31 8.00 -36.14 -10.70
CA ALA A 31 7.14 -37.30 -10.53
C ALA A 31 6.26 -37.54 -11.77
N LEU A 32 5.74 -36.47 -12.38
CA LEU A 32 4.96 -36.53 -13.61
C LEU A 32 5.80 -37.01 -14.79
N THR A 33 7.01 -36.50 -14.99
CA THR A 33 7.87 -36.92 -16.11
C THR A 33 8.24 -38.40 -16.00
N ILE A 34 8.59 -38.87 -14.80
CA ILE A 34 8.89 -40.29 -14.55
C ILE A 34 7.66 -41.16 -14.83
N TRP A 35 6.46 -40.71 -14.42
CA TRP A 35 5.21 -41.44 -14.69
C TRP A 35 4.90 -41.51 -16.19
N VAL A 36 5.06 -40.40 -16.92
CA VAL A 36 4.88 -40.34 -18.38
C VAL A 36 5.87 -41.27 -19.08
N GLU A 37 7.16 -41.23 -18.73
CA GLU A 37 8.18 -42.08 -19.34
C GLU A 37 7.88 -43.57 -19.17
N ARG A 38 7.44 -43.98 -17.95
CA ARG A 38 7.02 -45.36 -17.67
C ARG A 38 5.81 -45.79 -18.49
N SER A 39 4.86 -44.88 -18.70
CA SER A 39 3.65 -45.14 -19.47
C SER A 39 3.92 -45.24 -20.97
N MET A 40 4.80 -44.38 -21.51
CA MET A 40 5.19 -44.39 -22.92
C MET A 40 6.00 -45.63 -23.30
N THR A 41 6.87 -46.12 -22.42
CA THR A 41 7.61 -47.38 -22.65
C THR A 41 6.70 -48.60 -22.73
N ALA A 42 5.45 -48.52 -22.23
CA ALA A 42 4.49 -49.62 -22.24
C ALA A 42 3.55 -49.63 -23.46
N ALA A 43 3.40 -48.52 -24.20
CA ALA A 43 2.27 -48.32 -25.11
C ALA A 43 2.56 -48.40 -26.63
N SER A 44 3.72 -47.98 -27.15
CA SER A 44 4.15 -48.15 -28.58
C SER A 44 5.52 -47.47 -28.82
N PRO A 45 6.33 -47.82 -29.85
CA PRO A 45 7.66 -47.24 -30.08
C PRO A 45 7.66 -45.89 -30.83
N SER A 46 6.50 -45.36 -31.25
CA SER A 46 6.44 -44.09 -31.96
C SER A 46 6.66 -42.91 -31.00
N ILE A 47 7.91 -42.52 -30.83
CA ILE A 47 8.30 -41.35 -30.05
C ILE A 47 7.72 -40.10 -30.75
N PRO A 48 6.95 -39.24 -30.06
CA PRO A 48 6.48 -37.98 -30.63
C PRO A 48 7.64 -37.09 -31.08
N TRP A 49 7.50 -36.47 -32.26
CA TRP A 49 8.54 -35.64 -32.89
C TRP A 49 9.02 -34.43 -32.07
N PHE A 50 8.24 -34.01 -31.07
CA PHE A 50 8.57 -32.88 -30.19
C PHE A 50 9.43 -33.29 -28.98
N LEU A 51 9.63 -34.59 -28.74
CA LEU A 51 10.52 -35.06 -27.68
C LEU A 51 11.96 -35.10 -28.20
N TYR A 52 12.90 -34.78 -27.33
CA TYR A 52 14.32 -34.97 -27.56
C TYR A 52 14.60 -36.42 -27.95
N VAL A 53 15.32 -36.64 -29.04
CA VAL A 53 15.77 -37.95 -29.51
C VAL A 53 17.28 -37.89 -29.66
N GLY A 54 18.00 -38.29 -28.61
CA GLY A 54 19.46 -38.40 -28.58
C GLY A 54 19.91 -39.60 -27.73
N GLU A 55 21.21 -39.88 -27.68
CA GLU A 55 21.73 -40.99 -26.87
C GLU A 55 21.68 -40.67 -25.36
N PRO A 56 21.67 -41.69 -24.47
CA PRO A 56 21.61 -41.47 -23.02
C PRO A 56 22.78 -40.63 -22.47
N ALA A 57 23.99 -40.82 -23.01
CA ALA A 57 25.17 -40.04 -22.62
C ALA A 57 25.03 -38.55 -23.00
N ASP A 58 24.36 -38.27 -24.12
CA ASP A 58 24.05 -36.90 -24.53
C ASP A 58 23.02 -36.27 -23.58
N ALA A 59 22.07 -37.04 -23.05
CA ALA A 59 21.06 -36.55 -22.12
C ALA A 59 21.66 -36.04 -20.79
N GLU A 60 22.60 -36.78 -20.20
CA GLU A 60 23.31 -36.34 -18.98
C GLU A 60 24.14 -35.09 -19.24
N THR A 61 24.87 -35.07 -20.36
CA THR A 61 25.69 -33.92 -20.76
C THR A 61 24.83 -32.67 -20.99
N VAL A 62 23.69 -32.82 -21.68
CA VAL A 62 22.72 -31.74 -21.91
C VAL A 62 22.13 -31.24 -20.59
N LEU A 63 21.68 -32.13 -19.71
CA LEU A 63 21.14 -31.76 -18.40
C LEU A 63 22.17 -31.05 -17.52
N SER A 64 23.42 -31.51 -17.51
CA SER A 64 24.51 -30.89 -16.76
C SER A 64 24.86 -29.50 -17.32
N THR A 65 24.85 -29.36 -18.64
CA THR A 65 25.07 -28.08 -19.33
C THR A 65 23.94 -27.09 -19.02
N ILE A 66 22.69 -27.56 -19.05
CA ILE A 66 21.52 -26.76 -18.67
C ILE A 66 21.64 -26.34 -17.21
N LEU A 67 21.94 -27.26 -16.29
CA LEU A 67 22.09 -26.95 -14.87
C LEU A 67 23.12 -25.85 -14.63
N SER A 68 24.34 -25.98 -15.19
CA SER A 68 25.40 -24.97 -15.06
C SER A 68 25.01 -23.61 -15.66
N SER A 69 24.36 -23.63 -16.82
CA SER A 69 23.87 -22.42 -17.50
C SER A 69 22.78 -21.72 -16.66
N MET A 70 21.85 -22.49 -16.09
CA MET A 70 20.78 -21.95 -15.24
C MET A 70 21.30 -21.40 -13.92
N ILE A 71 22.31 -22.03 -13.30
CA ILE A 71 22.97 -21.48 -12.10
C ILE A 71 23.62 -20.12 -12.42
N THR A 72 24.29 -20.02 -13.57
CA THR A 72 24.92 -18.77 -14.03
C THR A 72 23.86 -17.69 -14.28
N MET A 73 22.77 -18.01 -14.98
CA MET A 73 21.67 -17.07 -15.23
C MET A 73 20.96 -16.65 -13.92
N ALA A 74 20.73 -17.58 -12.99
CA ALA A 74 20.14 -17.27 -11.69
C ALA A 74 21.03 -16.30 -10.90
N THR A 75 22.35 -16.50 -10.94
CA THR A 75 23.33 -15.59 -10.31
C THR A 75 23.26 -14.19 -10.93
N LEU A 76 23.19 -14.11 -12.26
CA LEU A 76 23.04 -12.84 -12.98
C LEU A 76 21.74 -12.12 -12.59
N VAL A 77 20.61 -12.84 -12.57
CA VAL A 77 19.30 -12.29 -12.18
C VAL A 77 19.35 -11.80 -10.74
N PHE A 78 19.93 -12.56 -9.82
CA PHE A 78 20.08 -12.15 -8.43
C PHE A 78 20.95 -10.89 -8.29
N SER A 79 22.07 -10.84 -9.01
CA SER A 79 22.97 -9.67 -9.03
C SER A 79 22.26 -8.42 -9.54
N ILE A 80 21.56 -8.51 -10.68
CA ILE A 80 20.84 -7.36 -11.24
C ILE A 80 19.68 -6.95 -10.31
N THR A 81 18.95 -7.92 -9.75
CA THR A 81 17.88 -7.64 -8.77
C THR A 81 18.42 -6.88 -7.56
N MET A 82 19.58 -7.28 -7.04
CA MET A 82 20.24 -6.60 -5.92
C MET A 82 20.66 -5.17 -6.28
N VAL A 83 21.25 -4.96 -7.46
CA VAL A 83 21.63 -3.63 -7.94
C VAL A 83 20.40 -2.72 -8.06
N VAL A 84 19.32 -3.21 -8.67
CA VAL A 84 18.07 -2.45 -8.78
C VAL A 84 17.49 -2.17 -7.41
N LEU A 85 17.53 -3.12 -6.48
CA LEU A 85 17.05 -2.93 -5.11
C LEU A 85 17.84 -1.83 -4.39
N THR A 86 19.17 -1.82 -4.54
CA THR A 86 20.04 -0.78 -3.98
C THR A 86 19.75 0.58 -4.62
N LEU A 87 19.58 0.63 -5.95
CA LEU A 87 19.23 1.87 -6.65
C LEU A 87 17.87 2.40 -6.20
N ALA A 88 16.83 1.55 -6.16
CA ALA A 88 15.50 1.93 -5.69
C ALA A 88 15.51 2.38 -4.21
N ALA A 89 16.27 1.71 -3.35
CA ALA A 89 16.44 2.09 -1.95
C ALA A 89 17.06 3.48 -1.80
N SER A 90 18.06 3.79 -2.65
CA SER A 90 18.73 5.10 -2.68
C SER A 90 17.83 6.20 -3.25
N GLN A 91 17.11 5.91 -4.35
CA GLN A 91 16.31 6.91 -5.06
C GLN A 91 14.96 7.19 -4.42
N PHE A 92 14.31 6.20 -3.82
CA PHE A 92 12.88 6.35 -3.49
C PHE A 92 12.45 5.95 -2.07
N GLY A 93 13.20 5.12 -1.36
CA GLY A 93 12.76 4.73 -0.01
C GLY A 93 13.16 3.32 0.39
N PRO A 94 13.50 3.06 1.67
CA PRO A 94 13.44 1.70 2.19
C PRO A 94 12.02 1.12 2.14
N ARG A 95 10.98 1.96 2.03
CA ARG A 95 9.58 1.52 1.89
C ARG A 95 9.27 0.95 0.51
N LEU A 96 9.90 1.45 -0.55
CA LEU A 96 9.72 0.91 -1.91
C LEU A 96 10.42 -0.42 -2.15
N ILE A 97 11.47 -0.74 -1.37
CA ILE A 97 12.09 -2.07 -1.34
C ILE A 97 11.02 -3.15 -1.16
N ARG A 98 10.08 -2.96 -0.22
CA ARG A 98 8.99 -3.92 0.00
C ARG A 98 8.10 -4.09 -1.22
N SER A 99 7.75 -2.98 -1.86
CA SER A 99 6.89 -3.00 -3.05
C SER A 99 7.60 -3.58 -4.28
N PHE A 100 8.94 -3.48 -4.35
CA PHE A 100 9.74 -4.18 -5.35
C PHE A 100 9.86 -5.69 -5.04
N MET A 101 10.07 -6.06 -3.78
CA MET A 101 10.14 -7.46 -3.33
C MET A 101 8.80 -8.20 -3.46
N ALA A 102 7.68 -7.47 -3.33
CA ALA A 102 6.33 -7.97 -3.49
C ALA A 102 5.88 -8.11 -4.96
N ASN A 103 6.70 -7.73 -5.94
CA ASN A 103 6.31 -7.79 -7.34
C ASN A 103 6.21 -9.25 -7.82
N PRO A 104 5.00 -9.75 -8.18
CA PRO A 104 4.82 -11.14 -8.56
C PRO A 104 5.60 -11.51 -9.84
N GLN A 105 5.86 -10.56 -10.73
CA GLN A 105 6.62 -10.82 -11.96
C GLN A 105 8.07 -11.18 -11.65
N THR A 106 8.74 -10.39 -10.80
CA THR A 106 10.11 -10.66 -10.33
C THR A 106 10.19 -12.01 -9.65
N GLN A 107 9.21 -12.31 -8.80
CA GLN A 107 9.14 -13.57 -8.07
C GLN A 107 8.94 -14.79 -8.99
N VAL A 108 8.10 -14.67 -10.03
CA VAL A 108 7.88 -15.75 -11.02
C VAL A 108 9.12 -15.98 -11.88
N VAL A 109 9.79 -14.93 -12.32
CA VAL A 109 11.05 -15.05 -13.08
C VAL A 109 12.09 -15.79 -12.24
N LEU A 110 12.36 -15.31 -11.02
CA LEU A 110 13.32 -15.95 -10.12
C LEU A 110 12.91 -17.40 -9.79
N GLY A 111 11.64 -17.61 -9.50
CA GLY A 111 11.07 -18.91 -9.22
C GLY A 111 11.23 -19.90 -10.38
N THR A 112 11.16 -19.44 -11.63
CA THR A 112 11.38 -20.29 -12.81
C THR A 112 12.82 -20.76 -12.92
N PHE A 113 13.81 -19.91 -12.64
CA PHE A 113 15.21 -20.31 -12.60
C PHE A 113 15.47 -21.33 -11.49
N VAL A 114 14.99 -21.05 -10.27
CA VAL A 114 15.14 -21.96 -9.12
C VAL A 114 14.45 -23.29 -9.39
N MET A 115 13.22 -23.26 -9.93
CA MET A 115 12.47 -24.45 -10.32
C MET A 115 13.23 -25.28 -11.36
N THR A 116 13.79 -24.64 -12.39
CA THR A 116 14.55 -25.34 -13.45
C THR A 116 15.84 -25.97 -12.91
N ILE A 117 16.55 -25.27 -12.01
CA ILE A 117 17.73 -25.80 -11.32
C ILE A 117 17.36 -27.03 -10.48
N VAL A 118 16.32 -26.91 -9.64
CA VAL A 118 15.86 -28.02 -8.78
C VAL A 118 15.39 -29.20 -9.63
N TYR A 119 14.65 -28.93 -10.72
CA TYR A 119 14.23 -29.96 -11.66
C TYR A 119 15.44 -30.71 -12.25
N CYS A 120 16.45 -30.00 -12.77
CA CYS A 120 17.65 -30.63 -13.33
C CYS A 120 18.42 -31.44 -12.28
N LEU A 121 18.57 -30.91 -11.04
CA LEU A 121 19.23 -31.62 -9.93
C LEU A 121 18.52 -32.92 -9.55
N LEU A 122 17.18 -32.93 -9.60
CA LEU A 122 16.39 -34.12 -9.27
C LEU A 122 16.37 -35.15 -10.41
N VAL A 123 16.42 -34.70 -11.66
CA VAL A 123 16.41 -35.58 -12.84
C VAL A 123 17.79 -36.21 -13.09
N LEU A 124 18.89 -35.48 -12.86
CA LEU A 124 20.25 -35.95 -13.14
C LEU A 124 20.56 -37.35 -12.56
N PRO A 125 20.34 -37.64 -11.26
CA PRO A 125 20.56 -38.98 -10.69
C PRO A 125 19.68 -40.06 -11.32
N VAL A 126 18.45 -39.72 -11.73
CA VAL A 126 17.50 -40.65 -12.35
C VAL A 126 17.93 -41.02 -13.77
N VAL A 127 18.57 -40.09 -14.49
CA VAL A 127 19.13 -40.33 -15.82
C VAL A 127 20.42 -41.14 -15.73
N GLY A 128 21.37 -40.74 -14.87
CA GLY A 128 22.64 -41.46 -14.69
C GLY A 128 22.47 -42.90 -14.21
N SER A 129 21.49 -43.16 -13.32
CA SER A 129 21.19 -44.54 -12.87
C SER A 129 20.56 -45.46 -13.94
N ARG A 130 20.16 -44.91 -15.09
CA ARG A 130 19.56 -45.68 -16.21
C ARG A 130 20.56 -46.00 -17.32
N GLU A 131 21.81 -45.53 -17.23
CA GLU A 131 22.89 -45.92 -18.14
C GLU A 131 23.00 -47.45 -18.20
N GLY A 132 22.78 -48.03 -19.39
CA GLY A 132 22.80 -49.48 -19.60
C GLY A 132 21.44 -50.20 -19.59
N SER A 133 20.36 -49.54 -19.17
CA SER A 133 19.00 -50.16 -19.12
C SER A 133 18.20 -50.07 -20.42
N GLY A 134 18.70 -49.36 -21.45
CA GLY A 134 18.02 -49.14 -22.73
C GLY A 134 16.75 -48.26 -22.66
N LYS A 135 16.39 -47.73 -21.48
CA LYS A 135 15.24 -46.84 -21.30
C LYS A 135 15.69 -45.38 -21.34
N LEU A 136 15.48 -44.74 -22.49
CA LEU A 136 15.88 -43.35 -22.70
C LEU A 136 14.90 -42.35 -22.04
N PRO A 137 15.39 -41.37 -21.25
CA PRO A 137 14.57 -40.42 -20.51
C PRO A 137 14.12 -39.23 -21.38
N TYR A 138 13.44 -39.51 -22.49
CA TYR A 138 13.10 -38.50 -23.50
C TYR A 138 12.24 -37.37 -22.94
N ALA A 139 11.25 -37.67 -22.11
CA ALA A 139 10.34 -36.65 -21.57
C ALA A 139 11.04 -35.73 -20.56
N SER A 140 11.90 -36.30 -19.70
CA SER A 140 12.59 -35.52 -18.67
C SER A 140 13.54 -34.49 -19.27
N VAL A 141 14.33 -34.87 -20.28
CA VAL A 141 15.25 -33.98 -21.00
C VAL A 141 14.48 -32.94 -21.82
N SER A 142 13.39 -33.34 -22.48
CA SER A 142 12.56 -32.41 -23.27
C SER A 142 11.97 -31.30 -22.40
N ILE A 143 11.50 -31.65 -21.19
CA ILE A 143 10.98 -30.68 -20.24
C ILE A 143 12.09 -29.78 -19.70
N ALA A 144 13.30 -30.31 -19.44
CA ALA A 144 14.44 -29.46 -19.09
C ALA A 144 14.75 -28.43 -20.19
N LEU A 145 14.73 -28.86 -21.45
CA LEU A 145 14.98 -27.98 -22.59
C LEU A 145 13.87 -26.92 -22.75
N ALA A 146 12.60 -27.32 -22.60
CA ALA A 146 11.47 -26.40 -22.63
C ALA A 146 11.55 -25.36 -21.50
N LEU A 147 11.87 -25.79 -20.27
CA LEU A 147 12.09 -24.91 -19.12
C LEU A 147 13.27 -23.96 -19.34
N THR A 148 14.32 -24.42 -20.03
CA THR A 148 15.49 -23.59 -20.40
C THR A 148 15.09 -22.49 -21.38
N ILE A 149 14.37 -22.83 -22.46
CA ILE A 149 13.88 -21.86 -23.44
C ILE A 149 12.95 -20.85 -22.77
N LEU A 150 12.06 -21.32 -21.90
CA LEU A 150 11.19 -20.46 -21.09
C LEU A 150 12.02 -19.52 -20.20
N SER A 151 13.05 -20.03 -19.51
CA SER A 151 13.93 -19.24 -18.64
C SER A 151 14.69 -18.16 -19.42
N ILE A 152 15.16 -18.46 -20.63
CA ILE A 152 15.80 -17.46 -21.52
C ILE A 152 14.81 -16.37 -21.92
N GLY A 153 13.58 -16.74 -22.33
CA GLY A 153 12.54 -15.77 -22.66
C GLY A 153 12.17 -14.88 -21.47
N LEU A 154 12.05 -15.47 -20.29
CA LEU A 154 11.79 -14.75 -19.04
C LEU A 154 12.95 -13.86 -18.62
N LEU A 155 14.21 -14.21 -18.92
CA LEU A 155 15.36 -13.34 -18.68
C LEU A 155 15.25 -12.05 -19.50
N VAL A 156 14.95 -12.17 -20.80
CA VAL A 156 14.80 -11.00 -21.69
C VAL A 156 13.63 -10.13 -21.22
N LEU A 157 12.50 -10.76 -20.88
CA LEU A 157 11.35 -10.05 -20.32
C LEU A 157 11.71 -9.36 -19.01
N PHE A 158 12.46 -10.03 -18.14
CA PHE A 158 12.91 -9.48 -16.86
C PHE A 158 13.77 -8.24 -17.05
N LEU A 159 14.75 -8.28 -17.97
CA LEU A 159 15.56 -7.10 -18.30
C LEU A 159 14.69 -5.95 -18.84
N HIS A 160 13.70 -6.25 -19.67
CA HIS A 160 12.77 -5.24 -20.19
C HIS A 160 11.93 -4.60 -19.06
N ILE A 161 11.38 -5.42 -18.15
CA ILE A 161 10.61 -4.95 -17.00
C ILE A 161 11.49 -4.07 -16.11
N LEU A 162 12.71 -4.52 -15.80
CA LEU A 162 13.63 -3.76 -14.96
C LEU A 162 13.97 -2.40 -15.57
N ALA A 163 14.29 -2.37 -16.86
CA ALA A 163 14.60 -1.13 -17.57
C ALA A 163 13.42 -0.12 -17.52
N ARG A 164 12.18 -0.61 -17.54
CA ARG A 164 10.98 0.25 -17.48
C ARG A 164 10.53 0.60 -16.06
N SER A 165 10.85 -0.23 -15.06
CA SER A 165 10.52 -0.01 -13.65
C SER A 165 11.29 1.14 -12.99
N ILE A 166 12.32 1.66 -13.67
CA ILE A 166 13.16 2.78 -13.23
C ILE A 166 12.47 4.14 -13.46
N VAL A 167 11.35 4.19 -14.18
CA VAL A 167 10.61 5.45 -14.40
C VAL A 167 9.80 5.78 -13.14
N SER A 168 10.16 6.89 -12.48
CA SER A 168 9.51 7.44 -11.28
C SER A 168 7.98 7.46 -11.40
N GLU A 169 7.45 7.76 -12.59
CA GLU A 169 6.02 7.80 -12.89
C GLU A 169 5.28 6.48 -12.61
N THR A 170 5.86 5.31 -12.93
CA THR A 170 5.17 4.02 -12.70
C THR A 170 5.04 3.73 -11.20
N VAL A 171 6.03 4.14 -10.41
CA VAL A 171 6.00 4.00 -8.96
C VAL A 171 5.00 4.97 -8.36
N ILE A 172 5.00 6.22 -8.80
CA ILE A 172 4.03 7.25 -8.40
C ILE A 172 2.61 6.77 -8.68
N GLU A 173 2.33 6.28 -9.88
CA GLU A 173 1.01 5.77 -10.24
C GLU A 173 0.61 4.55 -9.40
N ARG A 174 1.53 3.62 -9.16
CA ARG A 174 1.24 2.45 -8.33
C ARG A 174 0.86 2.84 -6.89
N VAL A 175 1.63 3.72 -6.26
CA VAL A 175 1.35 4.18 -4.88
C VAL A 175 0.07 5.03 -4.85
N GLY A 176 -0.16 5.85 -5.88
CA GLY A 176 -1.40 6.60 -6.04
C GLY A 176 -2.62 5.68 -6.18
N ASN A 177 -2.51 4.59 -6.94
CA ASN A 177 -3.59 3.62 -7.10
C ASN A 177 -3.90 2.89 -5.79
N GLU A 178 -2.88 2.55 -5.00
CA GLU A 178 -3.05 1.97 -3.66
C GLU A 178 -3.79 2.94 -2.72
N LEU A 179 -3.48 4.24 -2.78
CA LEU A 179 -4.24 5.27 -2.06
C LEU A 179 -5.68 5.34 -2.55
N ASP A 180 -5.90 5.35 -3.87
CA ASP A 180 -7.22 5.43 -4.46
C ASP A 180 -8.11 4.24 -4.10
N GLU A 181 -7.54 3.03 -4.03
CA GLU A 181 -8.24 1.82 -3.56
C GLU A 181 -8.69 2.00 -2.11
N LEU A 182 -7.82 2.49 -1.21
CA LEU A 182 -8.19 2.79 0.18
C LEU A 182 -9.28 3.86 0.29
N LEU A 183 -9.24 4.89 -0.58
CA LEU A 183 -10.26 5.93 -0.61
C LEU A 183 -11.60 5.42 -1.17
N ASP A 184 -11.60 4.41 -2.04
CA ASP A 184 -12.84 3.80 -2.55
C ASP A 184 -13.58 2.98 -1.50
N GLU A 185 -12.87 2.45 -0.51
CA GLU A 185 -13.48 1.76 0.64
C GLU A 185 -14.25 2.73 1.57
N LEU A 186 -13.99 4.04 1.47
CA LEU A 186 -14.72 5.05 2.23
C LEU A 186 -16.13 5.27 1.68
N ALA A 187 -17.08 5.50 2.58
CA ALA A 187 -18.46 5.79 2.22
C ALA A 187 -18.55 7.07 1.36
N PRO A 188 -19.47 7.13 0.36
CA PRO A 188 -19.80 8.37 -0.33
C PRO A 188 -20.30 9.44 0.66
N LEU A 189 -20.00 10.71 0.37
CA LEU A 189 -20.38 11.86 1.20
C LEU A 189 -21.87 12.26 1.08
N ASP A 190 -22.82 11.32 0.95
CA ASP A 190 -24.22 11.65 0.67
C ASP A 190 -24.83 12.62 1.72
N ALA A 191 -25.81 13.43 1.28
CA ALA A 191 -26.24 14.76 1.78
C ALA A 191 -26.56 14.96 3.28
N THR A 192 -26.48 13.92 4.11
CA THR A 192 -26.31 14.05 5.57
C THR A 192 -24.83 14.10 5.86
N GLY A 193 -24.21 15.25 5.61
CA GLY A 193 -22.77 15.45 5.80
C GLY A 193 -22.29 14.96 7.18
N PRO A 194 -21.03 14.52 7.29
CA PRO A 194 -20.49 14.07 8.56
C PRO A 194 -20.64 15.21 9.56
N THR A 195 -21.41 14.97 10.62
CA THR A 195 -21.32 15.82 11.80
C THR A 195 -19.99 15.43 12.43
N GLU A 196 -18.91 16.14 12.09
CA GLU A 196 -17.67 16.14 12.87
C GLU A 196 -18.01 16.69 14.25
N VAL A 197 -18.72 15.89 15.06
CA VAL A 197 -18.84 16.16 16.48
C VAL A 197 -17.54 15.66 17.06
N PRO A 198 -16.68 16.53 17.62
CA PRO A 198 -15.45 16.11 18.25
C PRO A 198 -15.76 14.99 19.24
N THR A 199 -15.00 13.90 19.20
CA THR A 199 -15.18 12.74 20.10
C THR A 199 -15.42 13.18 21.55
N GLN A 200 -14.69 14.20 22.02
CA GLN A 200 -14.81 14.78 23.36
C GLN A 200 -16.20 15.29 23.72
N GLN A 201 -16.98 15.80 22.76
CA GLN A 201 -18.35 16.28 22.98
C GLN A 201 -19.38 15.14 23.07
N LEU A 202 -19.01 13.93 22.61
CA LEU A 202 -19.85 12.73 22.71
C LEU A 202 -19.56 11.90 23.96
N LEU A 203 -18.46 12.20 24.66
CA LEU A 203 -18.11 11.51 25.89
C LEU A 203 -19.00 12.00 27.05
N PRO A 204 -19.32 11.12 28.02
CA PRO A 204 -19.96 11.51 29.27
C PRO A 204 -19.20 12.65 29.98
N ALA A 205 -19.93 13.56 30.64
CA ALA A 205 -19.30 14.71 31.31
C ALA A 205 -18.35 14.31 32.47
N ASP A 206 -18.60 13.16 33.10
CA ASP A 206 -17.77 12.57 34.16
C ASP A 206 -16.72 11.56 33.63
N PHE A 207 -16.52 11.49 32.31
CA PHE A 207 -15.66 10.49 31.66
C PHE A 207 -14.23 10.51 32.20
N GLU A 208 -13.56 11.66 32.24
CA GLU A 208 -12.17 11.76 32.71
C GLU A 208 -11.99 11.33 34.18
N GLN A 209 -13.04 11.44 35.00
CA GLN A 209 -12.99 11.12 36.43
C GLN A 209 -13.24 9.63 36.68
N ARG A 210 -14.10 9.01 35.87
CA ARG A 210 -14.58 7.63 36.09
C ARG A 210 -14.05 6.63 35.08
N ALA A 211 -13.41 7.06 34.01
CA ALA A 211 -12.82 6.13 33.05
C ALA A 211 -11.53 5.51 33.61
N ALA A 212 -11.33 4.23 33.32
CA ALA A 212 -10.06 3.55 33.58
C ALA A 212 -9.19 3.60 32.33
N PHE A 213 -7.99 4.17 32.45
CA PHE A 213 -7.03 4.33 31.36
C PHE A 213 -5.95 3.26 31.40
N PHE A 214 -5.54 2.75 30.24
CA PHE A 214 -4.41 1.83 30.13
C PHE A 214 -3.72 1.91 28.77
N GLY A 215 -2.54 1.30 28.67
CA GLY A 215 -1.73 1.27 27.44
C GLY A 215 -1.60 -0.12 26.84
N SER A 216 -1.01 -0.15 25.65
CA SER A 216 -0.48 -1.34 24.99
C SER A 216 0.49 -2.13 25.89
N GLN A 217 0.63 -3.42 25.62
CA GLN A 217 1.59 -4.29 26.33
C GLN A 217 2.99 -4.18 25.72
N GLU A 218 3.06 -3.99 24.40
CA GLU A 218 4.30 -3.97 23.62
C GLU A 218 4.33 -2.74 22.71
N PRO A 219 5.51 -2.16 22.47
CA PRO A 219 5.65 -1.04 21.56
C PRO A 219 5.52 -1.49 20.10
N GLY A 220 4.90 -0.64 19.26
CA GLY A 220 4.78 -0.95 17.83
C GLY A 220 3.81 -0.03 17.09
N TYR A 221 3.71 -0.21 15.78
CA TYR A 221 2.70 0.43 14.97
C TYR A 221 1.38 -0.33 15.05
N VAL A 222 0.28 0.39 15.20
CA VAL A 222 -1.07 -0.16 15.05
C VAL A 222 -1.31 -0.43 13.57
N GLN A 223 -1.45 -1.70 13.19
CA GLN A 223 -1.62 -2.14 11.80
C GLN A 223 -3.08 -2.32 11.40
N ALA A 224 -3.94 -2.75 12.33
CA ALA A 224 -5.37 -2.91 12.09
C ALA A 224 -6.16 -2.86 13.41
N ILE A 225 -7.39 -2.37 13.34
CA ILE A 225 -8.34 -2.28 14.45
C ILE A 225 -9.62 -3.02 14.04
N GLN A 226 -9.99 -4.04 14.81
CA GLN A 226 -11.24 -4.79 14.58
C GLN A 226 -12.44 -4.04 15.22
N PHE A 227 -12.93 -2.99 14.54
CA PHE A 227 -13.99 -2.12 15.07
C PHE A 227 -15.25 -2.88 15.49
N GLU A 228 -15.77 -3.78 14.65
CA GLU A 228 -16.98 -4.57 14.97
C GLU A 228 -16.80 -5.44 16.22
N ARG A 229 -15.62 -6.03 16.37
CA ARG A 229 -15.29 -6.86 17.55
C ARG A 229 -15.23 -5.99 18.80
N LEU A 230 -14.63 -4.81 18.73
CA LEU A 230 -14.58 -3.88 19.86
C LEU A 230 -15.98 -3.39 20.26
N VAL A 231 -16.86 -3.12 19.30
CA VAL A 231 -18.27 -2.77 19.59
C VAL A 231 -18.98 -3.92 20.29
N ALA A 232 -18.81 -5.17 19.84
CA ALA A 232 -19.41 -6.33 20.49
C ALA A 232 -18.87 -6.56 21.91
N ILE A 233 -17.57 -6.36 22.14
CA ILE A 233 -16.93 -6.42 23.46
C ILE A 233 -17.52 -5.34 24.38
N ALA A 234 -17.61 -4.10 23.90
CA ALA A 234 -18.19 -2.98 24.63
C ALA A 234 -19.68 -3.19 24.95
N GLU A 235 -20.47 -3.73 24.03
CA GLU A 235 -21.89 -4.04 24.23
C GLU A 235 -22.06 -5.11 25.31
N LYS A 236 -21.29 -6.20 25.26
CA LYS A 236 -21.31 -7.28 26.25
C LYS A 236 -20.90 -6.80 27.65
N ALA A 237 -19.92 -5.90 27.74
CA ALA A 237 -19.45 -5.33 29.01
C ALA A 237 -20.33 -4.18 29.51
N GLU A 238 -21.33 -3.76 28.72
CA GLU A 238 -22.09 -2.51 28.84
C GLU A 238 -21.20 -1.29 29.11
N ALA A 239 -20.07 -1.21 28.42
CA ALA A 239 -19.08 -0.15 28.57
C ALA A 239 -18.95 0.67 27.28
N LEU A 240 -18.29 1.82 27.42
CA LEU A 240 -17.76 2.65 26.34
C LEU A 240 -16.24 2.45 26.30
N ILE A 241 -15.72 2.05 25.14
CA ILE A 241 -14.29 1.98 24.87
C ILE A 241 -13.89 3.25 24.10
N VAL A 242 -12.80 3.90 24.50
CA VAL A 242 -12.21 5.03 23.77
C VAL A 242 -10.77 4.69 23.39
N LEU A 243 -10.44 4.85 22.11
CA LEU A 243 -9.09 4.68 21.58
C LEU A 243 -8.50 6.05 21.23
N TYR A 244 -7.35 6.38 21.79
CA TYR A 244 -6.64 7.64 21.49
C TYR A 244 -5.65 7.52 20.33
N PHE A 245 -5.74 6.42 19.57
CA PHE A 245 -4.93 6.14 18.41
C PHE A 245 -5.79 5.65 17.24
N ARG A 246 -5.17 5.58 16.07
CA ARG A 246 -5.70 5.00 14.85
C ARG A 246 -4.65 4.08 14.22
N ALA A 247 -5.04 3.30 13.21
CA ALA A 247 -4.07 2.60 12.37
C ALA A 247 -3.00 3.59 11.85
N GLY A 248 -1.74 3.15 11.87
CA GLY A 248 -0.59 3.97 11.53
C GLY A 248 0.13 4.63 12.71
N HIS A 249 -0.53 4.80 13.86
CA HIS A 249 0.11 5.38 15.05
C HIS A 249 1.06 4.39 15.73
N TYR A 250 2.12 4.92 16.32
CA TYR A 250 3.04 4.16 17.15
C TYR A 250 2.60 4.21 18.61
N VAL A 251 2.40 3.05 19.21
CA VAL A 251 1.97 2.87 20.60
C VAL A 251 3.14 2.42 21.47
N VAL A 252 3.12 2.80 22.75
CA VAL A 252 4.17 2.56 23.73
C VAL A 252 3.56 2.06 25.05
N PRO A 253 4.15 1.03 25.69
CA PRO A 253 3.67 0.54 26.96
C PRO A 253 3.63 1.62 28.05
N GLY A 254 2.59 1.58 28.89
CA GLY A 254 2.40 2.53 29.99
C GLY A 254 1.72 3.85 29.60
N SER A 255 1.44 4.08 28.32
CA SER A 255 0.70 5.24 27.82
C SER A 255 -0.81 5.15 28.08
N ARG A 256 -1.54 6.27 28.00
CA ARG A 256 -3.02 6.35 28.13
C ARG A 256 -3.69 6.20 26.76
N GLU A 257 -3.49 5.06 26.12
CA GLU A 257 -3.94 4.79 24.73
C GLU A 257 -5.39 4.32 24.64
N PHE A 258 -5.85 3.67 25.69
CA PHE A 258 -7.18 3.12 25.84
C PHE A 258 -7.86 3.75 27.05
N ALA A 259 -9.17 3.92 26.97
CA ALA A 259 -10.02 4.20 28.13
C ALA A 259 -11.29 3.34 28.09
N VAL A 260 -11.75 2.91 29.26
CA VAL A 260 -13.02 2.19 29.45
C VAL A 260 -13.87 2.96 30.45
N TYR A 261 -15.12 3.23 30.09
CA TYR A 261 -16.10 3.92 30.93
C TYR A 261 -17.40 3.10 31.06
N PRO A 262 -17.97 2.95 32.26
CA PRO A 262 -17.37 3.29 33.56
C PRO A 262 -16.14 2.40 33.85
N GLY A 263 -15.11 2.96 34.49
CA GLY A 263 -13.84 2.30 34.73
C GLY A 263 -13.94 1.07 35.62
N GLU A 264 -14.98 0.98 36.44
CA GLU A 264 -15.29 -0.18 37.27
C GLU A 264 -15.62 -1.43 36.43
N ARG A 265 -15.97 -1.26 35.15
CA ARG A 265 -16.18 -2.38 34.20
C ARG A 265 -14.86 -2.99 33.72
N LEU A 266 -13.72 -2.32 33.89
CA LEU A 266 -12.43 -2.82 33.43
C LEU A 266 -11.88 -3.90 34.37
N ASN A 267 -11.91 -5.15 33.90
CA ASN A 267 -11.19 -6.28 34.51
C ASN A 267 -10.06 -6.79 33.59
N LYS A 268 -9.29 -7.79 34.05
CA LYS A 268 -8.13 -8.32 33.30
C LYS A 268 -8.56 -8.98 31.99
N GLU A 269 -9.72 -9.65 32.01
CA GLU A 269 -10.30 -10.34 30.87
C GLU A 269 -10.72 -9.36 29.78
N LEU A 270 -11.47 -8.31 30.14
CA LEU A 270 -11.88 -7.24 29.23
C LEU A 270 -10.68 -6.51 28.64
N ARG A 271 -9.66 -6.22 29.46
CA ARG A 271 -8.41 -5.62 28.97
C ARG A 271 -7.76 -6.49 27.90
N ALA A 272 -7.68 -7.80 28.12
CA ALA A 272 -7.10 -8.73 27.16
C ALA A 272 -7.94 -8.84 25.88
N GLU A 273 -9.27 -8.89 25.98
CA GLU A 273 -10.17 -8.91 24.82
C GLU A 273 -10.03 -7.64 23.96
N ILE A 274 -9.94 -6.47 24.58
CA ILE A 274 -9.72 -5.18 23.90
C ILE A 274 -8.37 -5.19 23.18
N GLN A 275 -7.30 -5.59 23.87
CA GLN A 275 -5.96 -5.62 23.30
C GLN A 275 -5.85 -6.63 22.13
N ASP A 276 -6.49 -7.79 22.23
CA ASP A 276 -6.49 -8.81 21.17
C ASP A 276 -7.27 -8.37 19.90
N ALA A 277 -8.17 -7.39 20.04
CA ALA A 277 -8.86 -6.77 18.90
C ALA A 277 -7.98 -5.77 18.13
N ILE A 278 -6.81 -5.40 18.66
CA ILE A 278 -5.84 -4.52 18.02
C ILE A 278 -4.66 -5.34 17.50
N LEU A 279 -4.31 -5.15 16.22
CA LEU A 279 -3.10 -5.73 15.67
C LEU A 279 -1.97 -4.71 15.72
N THR A 280 -0.90 -5.03 16.44
CA THR A 280 0.34 -4.24 16.49
C THR A 280 1.48 -4.98 15.81
N GLY A 281 2.44 -4.23 15.26
CA GLY A 281 3.63 -4.80 14.66
C GLY A 281 4.79 -3.81 14.54
N VAL A 282 5.99 -4.32 14.24
CA VAL A 282 7.23 -3.51 14.15
C VAL A 282 7.19 -2.51 12.99
N HIS A 283 6.34 -2.73 12.00
CA HIS A 283 6.24 -1.89 10.82
C HIS A 283 4.82 -1.35 10.62
N ARG A 284 4.74 -0.09 10.20
CA ARG A 284 3.52 0.54 9.69
C ARG A 284 3.06 -0.14 8.39
N THR A 285 1.75 -0.24 8.18
CA THR A 285 1.10 -0.87 7.01
C THR A 285 0.06 0.07 6.41
N PRO A 286 -0.27 -0.06 5.11
CA PRO A 286 -1.33 0.72 4.45
C PRO A 286 -2.75 0.35 4.93
N VAL A 287 -2.91 -0.82 5.56
CA VAL A 287 -4.19 -1.33 6.05
C VAL A 287 -4.85 -0.33 6.99
N GLN A 288 -6.06 0.13 6.65
CA GLN A 288 -6.84 1.13 7.40
C GLN A 288 -6.14 2.49 7.59
N ASP A 289 -5.11 2.80 6.80
CA ASP A 289 -4.23 3.95 7.01
C ASP A 289 -3.91 4.72 5.72
N PRO A 290 -4.81 5.61 5.25
CA PRO A 290 -4.58 6.41 4.04
C PRO A 290 -3.40 7.39 4.18
N ASP A 291 -3.02 7.77 5.40
CA ASP A 291 -1.86 8.62 5.68
C ASP A 291 -0.54 7.90 5.33
N PHE A 292 -0.53 6.57 5.31
CA PHE A 292 0.63 5.79 4.85
C PHE A 292 0.97 6.07 3.38
N SER A 293 0.00 5.92 2.48
CA SER A 293 0.23 6.07 1.03
C SER A 293 0.47 7.53 0.64
N LEU A 294 -0.19 8.48 1.30
CA LEU A 294 0.10 9.91 1.13
C LEU A 294 1.54 10.25 1.49
N ARG A 295 2.02 9.81 2.66
CA ARG A 295 3.42 10.02 3.07
C ARG A 295 4.42 9.30 2.17
N HIS A 296 3.99 8.22 1.53
CA HIS A 296 4.84 7.48 0.62
C HIS A 296 5.06 8.25 -0.69
N LEU A 297 4.02 8.88 -1.22
CA LEU A 297 4.14 9.83 -2.32
C LEU A 297 5.00 11.04 -1.93
N ASP A 298 4.75 11.62 -0.75
CA ASP A 298 5.53 12.73 -0.18
C ASP A 298 7.03 12.38 -0.06
N GLU A 299 7.38 11.15 0.37
CA GLU A 299 8.79 10.68 0.43
C GLU A 299 9.44 10.62 -0.97
N ILE A 300 8.70 10.25 -2.01
CA ILE A 300 9.20 10.25 -3.40
C ILE A 300 9.50 11.69 -3.85
N ALA A 301 8.58 12.63 -3.60
CA ALA A 301 8.79 14.03 -3.92
C ALA A 301 9.97 14.62 -3.14
N ASP A 302 10.05 14.35 -1.84
CA ASP A 302 11.13 14.87 -0.99
C ASP A 302 12.51 14.42 -1.46
N ARG A 303 12.65 13.14 -1.82
CA ARG A 303 13.89 12.61 -2.38
C ARG A 303 14.24 13.23 -3.72
N ALA A 304 13.24 13.45 -4.58
CA ALA A 304 13.44 14.13 -5.85
C ALA A 304 13.91 15.58 -5.66
N LEU A 305 13.39 16.28 -4.64
CA LEU A 305 13.77 17.65 -4.28
C LEU A 305 15.09 17.73 -3.50
N SER A 306 15.64 16.61 -3.03
CA SER A 306 16.90 16.59 -2.29
C SER A 306 18.06 17.12 -3.15
N ALA A 307 19.04 17.74 -2.51
CA ALA A 307 20.21 18.32 -3.20
C ALA A 307 21.02 17.29 -4.02
N ALA A 308 20.90 16.00 -3.69
CA ALA A 308 21.59 14.92 -4.39
C ALA A 308 20.92 14.53 -5.72
N VAL A 309 19.59 14.66 -5.82
CA VAL A 309 18.82 14.28 -7.01
C VAL A 309 18.46 15.52 -7.83
N ASN A 310 17.88 16.54 -7.17
CA ASN A 310 17.48 17.81 -7.75
C ASN A 310 16.62 17.66 -9.03
N ASP A 311 15.60 16.81 -8.95
CA ASP A 311 14.64 16.55 -10.01
C ASP A 311 13.25 17.13 -9.66
N PRO A 312 13.00 18.41 -9.97
CA PRO A 312 11.70 19.02 -9.72
C PRO A 312 10.56 18.41 -10.53
N TYR A 313 10.82 17.78 -11.68
CA TYR A 313 9.76 17.24 -12.53
C TYR A 313 9.15 15.98 -11.92
N THR A 314 9.95 15.12 -11.30
CA THR A 314 9.41 13.99 -10.51
C THR A 314 8.55 14.49 -9.33
N ALA A 315 8.96 15.55 -8.65
CA ALA A 315 8.14 16.14 -7.57
C ALA A 315 6.83 16.75 -8.10
N VAL A 316 6.85 17.39 -9.27
CA VAL A 316 5.63 17.85 -9.95
C VAL A 316 4.68 16.70 -10.26
N ALA A 317 5.19 15.60 -10.82
CA ALA A 317 4.36 14.41 -11.09
C ALA A 317 3.72 13.83 -9.82
N VAL A 318 4.43 13.84 -8.69
CA VAL A 318 3.87 13.47 -7.38
C VAL A 318 2.76 14.43 -6.96
N ILE A 319 2.96 15.75 -7.08
CA ILE A 319 1.96 16.77 -6.72
C ILE A 319 0.68 16.56 -7.53
N ASP A 320 0.80 16.33 -8.84
CA ASP A 320 -0.34 16.07 -9.71
C ASP A 320 -1.08 14.80 -9.29
N ARG A 321 -0.37 13.70 -9.00
CA ARG A 321 -0.99 12.44 -8.56
C ARG A 321 -1.65 12.54 -7.18
N LEU A 322 -1.04 13.28 -6.26
CA LEU A 322 -1.63 13.62 -4.97
C LEU A 322 -2.91 14.44 -5.15
N SER A 323 -2.90 15.44 -6.05
CA SER A 323 -4.08 16.26 -6.34
C SER A 323 -5.25 15.40 -6.83
N ALA A 324 -5.02 14.44 -7.73
CA ALA A 324 -6.06 13.52 -8.20
C ALA A 324 -6.68 12.69 -7.05
N SER A 325 -5.84 12.16 -6.16
CA SER A 325 -6.29 11.37 -4.99
C SER A 325 -7.06 12.23 -3.99
N LEU A 326 -6.63 13.48 -3.78
CA LEU A 326 -7.32 14.43 -2.90
C LEU A 326 -8.65 14.91 -3.50
N CYS A 327 -8.75 15.11 -4.82
CA CYS A 327 -10.03 15.38 -5.49
C CYS A 327 -11.04 14.26 -5.22
N LYS A 328 -10.59 13.00 -5.27
CA LYS A 328 -11.40 11.83 -4.94
C LYS A 328 -11.83 11.87 -3.47
N LEU A 329 -10.90 12.14 -2.55
CA LEU A 329 -11.18 12.28 -1.12
C LEU A 329 -12.27 13.32 -0.82
N MET A 330 -12.37 14.42 -1.57
CA MET A 330 -13.40 15.44 -1.32
C MET A 330 -14.84 14.91 -1.46
N SER A 331 -15.03 13.82 -2.20
CA SER A 331 -16.33 13.15 -2.38
C SER A 331 -16.61 12.00 -1.40
N ARG A 332 -15.67 11.71 -0.50
CA ARG A 332 -15.72 10.60 0.45
C ARG A 332 -15.93 11.10 1.87
N ALA A 333 -16.74 10.40 2.65
CA ALA A 333 -16.93 10.66 4.07
C ALA A 333 -15.79 9.99 4.87
N LEU A 334 -15.05 10.78 5.65
CA LEU A 334 -14.14 10.23 6.64
C LEU A 334 -14.94 9.55 7.76
N PRO A 335 -14.44 8.45 8.35
CA PRO A 335 -15.16 7.78 9.42
C PRO A 335 -15.35 8.74 10.61
N ALA A 336 -16.57 8.80 11.15
CA ALA A 336 -16.87 9.65 12.31
C ALA A 336 -16.12 9.21 13.59
N GLY A 337 -15.62 7.97 13.61
CA GLY A 337 -14.90 7.41 14.76
C GLY A 337 -15.79 7.04 15.92
N VAL A 338 -17.10 6.98 15.70
CA VAL A 338 -18.14 6.80 16.70
C VAL A 338 -18.98 5.60 16.28
N PHE A 339 -19.05 4.58 17.13
CA PHE A 339 -19.78 3.36 16.84
C PHE A 339 -20.77 3.07 17.96
N ARG A 340 -22.01 2.80 17.56
CA ARG A 340 -23.12 2.50 18.46
C ARG A 340 -23.43 1.01 18.43
N GLY A 341 -23.85 0.49 19.58
CA GLY A 341 -24.35 -0.88 19.72
C GLY A 341 -25.75 -1.02 19.12
N ARG A 342 -26.29 -2.23 19.17
CA ARG A 342 -27.66 -2.53 18.67
C ARG A 342 -28.76 -1.79 19.44
N ASP A 343 -28.47 -1.40 20.67
CA ASP A 343 -29.33 -0.61 21.55
C ASP A 343 -29.24 0.91 21.28
N GLY A 344 -28.42 1.34 20.31
CA GLY A 344 -28.18 2.74 20.00
C GLY A 344 -27.24 3.46 20.98
N ALA A 345 -26.75 2.78 22.02
CA ALA A 345 -25.80 3.36 22.97
C ALA A 345 -24.41 3.52 22.33
N LEU A 346 -23.66 4.55 22.73
CA LEU A 346 -22.28 4.74 22.28
C LEU A 346 -21.38 3.66 22.89
N ARG A 347 -20.71 2.87 22.05
CA ARG A 347 -19.91 1.69 22.48
C ARG A 347 -18.43 1.87 22.21
N LEU A 348 -18.07 2.52 21.11
CA LEU A 348 -16.68 2.77 20.75
C LEU A 348 -16.54 4.20 20.23
N ALA A 349 -15.51 4.90 20.72
CA ALA A 349 -15.06 6.14 20.16
C ALA A 349 -13.55 6.08 19.88
N CYS A 350 -13.08 6.69 18.80
CA CYS A 350 -11.66 6.64 18.45
C CYS A 350 -11.18 7.88 17.70
N THR A 351 -9.88 8.13 17.77
CA THR A 351 -9.22 9.17 16.95
C THR A 351 -9.34 8.83 15.47
N GLN A 352 -9.67 9.82 14.63
CA GLN A 352 -9.86 9.65 13.19
C GLN A 352 -9.00 10.62 12.37
N PRO A 353 -8.69 10.29 11.09
CA PRO A 353 -8.20 11.29 10.14
C PRO A 353 -9.18 12.45 10.02
N THR A 354 -8.62 13.63 9.85
CA THR A 354 -9.34 14.82 9.39
C THR A 354 -8.94 15.11 7.94
N TYR A 355 -9.79 15.82 7.19
CA TYR A 355 -9.44 16.24 5.83
C TYR A 355 -8.16 17.08 5.83
N GLY A 356 -8.03 18.02 6.78
CA GLY A 356 -6.82 18.82 6.97
C GLY A 356 -5.57 17.97 7.20
N GLY A 357 -5.65 16.99 8.11
CA GLY A 357 -4.51 16.11 8.39
C GLY A 357 -4.05 15.29 7.19
N LEU A 358 -4.96 14.88 6.30
CA LEU A 358 -4.62 14.18 5.06
C LEU A 358 -4.03 15.11 4.00
N ILE A 359 -4.58 16.31 3.84
CA ILE A 359 -4.02 17.34 2.94
C ILE A 359 -2.61 17.73 3.38
N GLU A 360 -2.42 17.97 4.68
CA GLU A 360 -1.12 18.24 5.30
C GLU A 360 -0.12 17.11 5.07
N ALA A 361 -0.55 15.86 5.25
CA ALA A 361 0.31 14.69 5.04
C ALA A 361 0.81 14.55 3.59
N GLY A 362 0.03 15.03 2.60
CA GLY A 362 0.42 14.99 1.19
C GLY A 362 1.33 16.16 0.76
N PHE A 363 1.16 17.36 1.34
CA PHE A 363 1.82 18.56 0.81
C PHE A 363 2.86 19.20 1.73
N ASN A 364 2.92 18.86 3.03
CA ASN A 364 3.75 19.61 3.95
C ASN A 364 5.26 19.45 3.73
N GLN A 365 5.79 18.24 3.49
CA GLN A 365 7.23 18.11 3.24
C GLN A 365 7.60 18.65 1.87
N ILE A 366 6.80 18.36 0.83
CA ILE A 366 6.98 18.98 -0.50
C ILE A 366 7.07 20.50 -0.39
N ARG A 367 6.16 21.15 0.35
CA ARG A 367 6.22 22.60 0.63
C ARG A 367 7.50 22.97 1.37
N GLN A 368 7.83 22.26 2.45
CA GLN A 368 8.99 22.59 3.29
C GLN A 368 10.31 22.48 2.53
N ASN A 369 10.44 21.56 1.57
CA ASN A 369 11.69 21.34 0.84
C ASN A 369 11.69 22.04 -0.54
N GLY A 370 10.52 22.25 -1.14
CA GLY A 370 10.35 22.92 -2.43
C GLY A 370 10.04 24.42 -2.37
N ALA A 371 9.85 25.03 -1.19
CA ALA A 371 9.43 26.43 -1.06
C ALA A 371 10.35 27.48 -1.71
N GLY A 372 11.62 27.16 -1.97
CA GLY A 372 12.54 28.03 -2.70
C GLY A 372 12.53 27.85 -4.22
N MET A 373 11.73 26.91 -4.73
CA MET A 373 11.69 26.52 -6.14
C MET A 373 10.35 26.97 -6.75
N PRO A 374 10.33 28.04 -7.57
CA PRO A 374 9.09 28.58 -8.13
C PRO A 374 8.22 27.54 -8.83
N ILE A 375 8.84 26.61 -9.58
CA ILE A 375 8.15 25.50 -10.23
C ILE A 375 7.33 24.68 -9.23
N ILE A 376 7.87 24.34 -8.07
CA ILE A 376 7.16 23.51 -7.08
C ILE A 376 6.04 24.29 -6.41
N VAL A 377 6.30 25.53 -6.01
CA VAL A 377 5.29 26.39 -5.37
C VAL A 377 4.09 26.59 -6.29
N LEU A 378 4.33 26.90 -7.56
CA LEU A 378 3.26 27.09 -8.54
C LEU A 378 2.42 25.82 -8.72
N HIS A 379 3.04 24.64 -8.85
CA HIS A 379 2.31 23.39 -8.99
C HIS A 379 1.55 22.99 -7.72
N LEU A 380 2.08 23.29 -6.52
CA LEU A 380 1.33 23.11 -5.28
C LEU A 380 0.08 23.98 -5.25
N LEU A 381 0.18 25.25 -5.65
CA LEU A 381 -0.97 26.16 -5.73
C LEU A 381 -1.99 25.69 -6.78
N GLU A 382 -1.54 25.24 -7.95
CA GLU A 382 -2.41 24.68 -8.98
C GLU A 382 -3.09 23.37 -8.52
N ALA A 383 -2.39 22.53 -7.76
CA ALA A 383 -3.00 21.36 -7.14
C ALA A 383 -4.09 21.75 -6.14
N ILE A 384 -3.87 22.77 -5.31
CA ILE A 384 -4.91 23.27 -4.40
C ILE A 384 -6.11 23.83 -5.19
N GLU A 385 -5.87 24.56 -6.29
CA GLU A 385 -6.94 25.05 -7.19
C GLU A 385 -7.81 23.89 -7.70
N ARG A 386 -7.17 22.85 -8.25
CA ARG A 386 -7.85 21.65 -8.77
C ARG A 386 -8.66 20.93 -7.69
N VAL A 387 -8.07 20.69 -6.53
CA VAL A 387 -8.78 20.04 -5.40
C VAL A 387 -9.93 20.92 -4.91
N GLY A 388 -9.75 22.24 -4.95
CA GLY A 388 -10.75 23.26 -4.62
C GLY A 388 -12.06 23.12 -5.40
N GLU A 389 -11.99 22.71 -6.68
CA GLU A 389 -13.18 22.49 -7.52
C GLU A 389 -14.06 21.33 -7.04
N HIS A 390 -13.50 20.42 -6.24
CA HIS A 390 -14.19 19.23 -5.74
C HIS A 390 -14.69 19.36 -4.31
N VAL A 391 -14.44 20.49 -3.64
CA VAL A 391 -14.82 20.73 -2.25
C VAL A 391 -16.34 20.67 -2.06
N ARG A 392 -16.77 19.97 -1.01
CA ARG A 392 -18.17 19.76 -0.65
C ARG A 392 -18.52 20.20 0.78
N LEU A 393 -17.52 20.39 1.65
CA LEU A 393 -17.70 20.76 3.05
C LEU A 393 -16.92 22.04 3.41
N PRO A 394 -17.42 22.84 4.39
CA PRO A 394 -16.66 23.97 4.93
C PRO A 394 -15.29 23.56 5.50
N VAL A 395 -15.19 22.43 6.21
CA VAL A 395 -13.91 21.95 6.77
C VAL A 395 -12.88 21.60 5.69
N GLN A 396 -13.32 21.10 4.53
CA GLN A 396 -12.46 20.83 3.39
C GLN A 396 -11.93 22.14 2.78
N HIS A 397 -12.82 23.14 2.65
CA HIS A 397 -12.45 24.48 2.20
C HIS A 397 -11.42 25.12 3.13
N GLU A 398 -11.69 25.13 4.45
CA GLU A 398 -10.79 25.70 5.46
C GLU A 398 -9.41 25.05 5.41
N ALA A 399 -9.35 23.73 5.30
CA ALA A 399 -8.10 22.99 5.18
C ALA A 399 -7.29 23.38 3.92
N LEU A 400 -7.94 23.50 2.76
CA LEU A 400 -7.25 23.90 1.52
C LEU A 400 -6.81 25.37 1.54
N ALA A 401 -7.65 26.26 2.08
CA ALA A 401 -7.32 27.67 2.22
C ALA A 401 -6.11 27.88 3.14
N GLU A 402 -6.08 27.17 4.27
CA GLU A 402 -4.93 27.18 5.18
C GLU A 402 -3.68 26.63 4.48
N GLN A 403 -3.81 25.53 3.72
CA GLN A 403 -2.66 24.97 3.01
C GLN A 403 -2.12 25.93 1.94
N ALA A 404 -2.98 26.59 1.16
CA ALA A 404 -2.57 27.62 0.21
C ALA A 404 -1.82 28.77 0.91
N ARG A 405 -2.34 29.22 2.06
CA ARG A 405 -1.74 30.30 2.86
C ARG A 405 -0.33 29.94 3.30
N VAL A 406 -0.12 28.75 3.89
CA VAL A 406 1.21 28.34 4.37
C VAL A 406 2.20 28.06 3.23
N ILE A 407 1.72 27.67 2.04
CA ILE A 407 2.55 27.56 0.82
C ILE A 407 3.05 28.96 0.41
N MET A 408 2.13 29.92 0.34
CA MET A 408 2.41 31.30 -0.03
C MET A 408 3.39 31.98 0.94
N GLU A 409 3.21 31.78 2.24
CA GLU A 409 4.12 32.30 3.27
C GLU A 409 5.52 31.69 3.17
N ALA A 410 5.61 30.39 2.92
CA ALA A 410 6.91 29.73 2.72
C ALA A 410 7.63 30.28 1.48
N ALA A 411 6.91 30.45 0.37
CA ALA A 411 7.45 31.00 -0.87
C ALA A 411 7.98 32.43 -0.70
N ARG A 412 7.24 33.32 -0.03
CA ARG A 412 7.68 34.70 0.27
C ARG A 412 9.00 34.77 1.01
N SER A 413 9.28 33.79 1.86
CA SER A 413 10.51 33.77 2.66
C SER A 413 11.72 33.19 1.91
N ARG A 414 11.53 32.41 0.83
CA ARG A 414 12.60 31.63 0.19
C ARG A 414 12.84 31.94 -1.28
N VAL A 415 11.83 32.37 -2.02
CA VAL A 415 11.99 32.79 -3.42
C VAL A 415 12.61 34.20 -3.44
N ARG A 416 13.78 34.31 -4.06
CA ARG A 416 14.58 35.55 -4.07
C ARG A 416 14.26 36.46 -5.24
N ASP A 417 13.92 35.88 -6.39
CA ASP A 417 13.63 36.63 -7.61
C ASP A 417 12.25 37.28 -7.52
N GLU A 418 12.18 38.58 -7.84
CA GLU A 418 10.95 39.36 -7.70
C GLU A 418 9.90 38.99 -8.75
N PHE A 419 10.33 38.65 -9.97
CA PHE A 419 9.42 38.23 -11.04
C PHE A 419 8.74 36.92 -10.67
N ASP A 420 9.50 35.95 -10.15
CA ASP A 420 8.93 34.68 -9.66
C ASP A 420 7.98 34.88 -8.47
N ARG A 421 8.33 35.76 -7.52
CA ARG A 421 7.44 36.11 -6.39
C ARG A 421 6.12 36.69 -6.88
N GLN A 422 6.16 37.63 -7.82
CA GLN A 422 4.95 38.24 -8.37
C GLN A 422 4.05 37.18 -9.04
N ARG A 423 4.63 36.27 -9.82
CA ARG A 423 3.86 35.18 -10.45
C ARG A 423 3.22 34.24 -9.43
N ILE A 424 3.92 33.94 -8.34
CA ILE A 424 3.37 33.13 -7.24
C ILE A 424 2.22 33.86 -6.55
N GLU A 425 2.34 35.18 -6.34
CA GLU A 425 1.28 36.01 -5.75
C GLU A 425 0.02 36.07 -6.62
N GLU A 426 0.19 36.25 -7.94
CA GLU A 426 -0.91 36.24 -8.90
C GLU A 426 -1.64 34.87 -8.92
N ARG A 427 -0.87 33.78 -8.88
CA ARG A 427 -1.45 32.42 -8.80
C ARG A 427 -2.18 32.21 -7.48
N TYR A 428 -1.59 32.60 -6.35
CA TYR A 428 -2.23 32.48 -5.03
C TYR A 428 -3.55 33.26 -4.97
N ALA A 429 -3.59 34.48 -5.51
CA ALA A 429 -4.82 35.26 -5.60
C ALA A 429 -5.91 34.55 -6.44
N THR A 430 -5.51 33.88 -7.52
CA THR A 430 -6.43 33.06 -8.34
C THR A 430 -6.99 31.88 -7.55
N VAL A 431 -6.14 31.17 -6.80
CA VAL A 431 -6.55 30.06 -5.93
C VAL A 431 -7.55 30.53 -4.88
N GLN A 432 -7.28 31.64 -4.20
CA GLN A 432 -8.20 32.20 -3.20
C GLN A 432 -9.57 32.52 -3.81
N GLN A 433 -9.60 33.17 -4.98
CA GLN A 433 -10.85 33.46 -5.68
C GLN A 433 -11.61 32.18 -6.07
N ALA A 434 -10.92 31.12 -6.49
CA ALA A 434 -11.53 29.85 -6.82
C ALA A 434 -12.16 29.18 -5.59
N LEU A 435 -11.43 29.16 -4.46
CA LEU A 435 -11.91 28.62 -3.18
C LEU A 435 -13.13 29.41 -2.66
N ASP A 436 -13.08 30.76 -2.69
CA ASP A 436 -14.19 31.63 -2.27
C ASP A 436 -15.46 31.41 -3.11
N ARG A 437 -15.30 31.19 -4.42
CA ARG A 437 -16.43 30.84 -5.31
C ARG A 437 -17.03 29.51 -4.92
N ALA A 438 -16.21 28.48 -4.66
CA ALA A 438 -16.68 27.18 -4.21
C ALA A 438 -17.43 27.27 -2.87
N ALA A 439 -16.92 28.06 -1.92
CA ALA A 439 -17.60 28.32 -0.63
C ALA A 439 -18.98 28.95 -0.80
N THR A 440 -19.11 29.91 -1.73
CA THR A 440 -20.38 30.59 -2.00
C THR A 440 -21.44 29.63 -2.56
N VAL A 441 -21.05 28.71 -3.45
CA VAL A 441 -21.94 27.70 -4.02
C VAL A 441 -22.44 26.73 -2.95
N MET A 442 -21.57 26.30 -2.03
CA MET A 442 -21.94 25.45 -0.90
C MET A 442 -22.92 26.14 0.06
N GLY A 443 -22.70 27.42 0.38
CA GLY A 443 -23.56 28.21 1.25
C GLY A 443 -24.96 28.50 0.68
N GLY A 444 -25.10 28.57 -0.66
CA GLY A 444 -26.38 28.79 -1.34
C GLY A 444 -27.30 27.57 -1.34
N SER A 445 -26.74 26.35 -1.42
CA SER A 445 -27.47 25.08 -1.41
C SER A 445 -28.22 24.82 -0.08
N GLY A 446 -27.65 25.25 1.05
CA GLY A 446 -28.23 25.06 2.39
C GLY A 446 -29.48 25.90 2.70
N ARG A 447 -29.84 26.90 1.88
CA ARG A 447 -31.02 27.75 2.10
C ARG A 447 -32.30 27.25 1.41
N ALA A 448 -32.22 26.31 0.48
CA ALA A 448 -33.38 25.86 -0.31
C ALA A 448 -34.26 24.79 0.36
N GLY A 449 -33.91 24.32 1.57
CA GLY A 449 -34.59 23.20 2.25
C GLY A 449 -35.62 23.53 3.34
N ARG A 450 -35.88 24.80 3.67
CA ARG A 450 -36.94 25.15 4.64
C ARG A 450 -38.29 25.29 3.93
N VAL A 451 -39.00 24.18 3.81
CA VAL A 451 -40.44 24.17 3.54
C VAL A 451 -41.14 24.92 4.70
N PRO A 452 -41.95 25.98 4.45
CA PRO A 452 -42.70 26.63 5.51
C PRO A 452 -43.78 25.69 6.01
N SER A 453 -43.79 25.36 7.30
CA SER A 453 -44.89 24.65 7.94
C SER A 453 -46.13 25.55 8.00
N THR A 454 -47.02 25.43 7.03
CA THR A 454 -48.36 26.00 7.11
C THR A 454 -49.28 25.00 7.81
N VAL A 455 -49.49 25.19 9.11
CA VAL A 455 -50.61 24.61 9.83
C VAL A 455 -51.73 25.66 9.83
N PRO A 456 -52.92 25.38 9.27
CA PRO A 456 -54.12 26.13 9.59
C PRO A 456 -54.92 25.39 10.68
N ALA A 457 -55.16 26.06 11.79
CA ALA A 457 -56.24 25.74 12.74
C ALA A 457 -57.45 26.65 12.38
N PRO A 458 -58.70 26.30 12.74
CA PRO A 458 -59.13 25.86 14.07
C PRO A 458 -59.57 24.40 14.18
#